data_AF-A0A7K6DXA8-F1
#
_entry.id   AF-A0A7K6DXA8-F1
#
_cell.length_a   1.000
_cell.length_b   1.000
_cell.length_c   1.000
_cell.angle_alpha   90.00
_cell.angle_beta   90.00
_cell.angle_gamma   90.00
#
_symmetry.space_group_name_H-M   'P 1'
#
loop_
_entity.id
_entity.type
_entity.pdbx_description
1 polymer ?
#
loop_
_entity_poly.entity_id
_entity_poly.type
_entity_poly.pdbx_seq_one_letter_code
_entity_poly.pdbx_strand_id
1 'polypeptide(L)' 'TLCPSGESWGHAATVRLIFHWDSSQRLATLYKSPSQKECTVSYQITSHGFRDVQPPAVTPSAEGTEVNPRKRPRSEEEK' A
#
# COMPACT_ATOMS: atom_id res chain seq x y z
N THR A 1 -27.69 17.35 24.15
CA THR A 1 -27.28 17.07 22.76
C THR A 1 -25.98 16.31 22.81
N LEU A 2 -26.01 14.97 22.68
CA LEU A 2 -24.78 14.20 22.54
C LEU A 2 -24.13 14.61 21.22
N CYS A 3 -22.88 15.07 21.27
CA CYS A 3 -22.04 15.09 20.07
C CYS A 3 -21.76 13.63 19.71
N PRO A 4 -22.17 13.10 18.55
CA PRO A 4 -21.64 11.83 18.07
C PRO A 4 -20.16 12.07 17.74
N SER A 5 -19.31 11.78 18.72
CA SER A 5 -17.86 11.98 18.68
C SER A 5 -17.24 11.01 17.66
N GLY A 6 -17.30 11.36 16.38
CA GLY A 6 -16.59 10.65 15.32
C GLY A 6 -17.16 10.85 13.91
N GLU A 7 -18.47 11.04 13.75
CA GLU A 7 -19.09 11.07 12.43
C GLU A 7 -18.83 12.38 11.67
N SER A 8 -18.77 13.51 12.37
CA SER A 8 -18.59 14.83 11.72
C SER A 8 -17.21 15.05 11.09
N TRP A 9 -16.15 14.38 11.58
CA TRP A 9 -14.81 14.43 10.98
C TRP A 9 -14.66 13.50 9.79
N GLY A 10 -15.55 12.50 9.69
CA GLY A 10 -15.52 11.55 8.61
C GLY A 10 -15.77 12.18 7.24
N HIS A 11 -16.59 13.22 7.17
CA HIS A 11 -16.96 13.85 5.90
C HIS A 11 -15.86 14.77 5.34
N ALA A 12 -14.90 15.22 6.16
CA ALA A 12 -13.82 16.10 5.72
C ALA A 12 -12.59 15.35 5.16
N ALA A 13 -12.34 14.13 5.65
CA ALA A 13 -11.16 13.34 5.25
C ALA A 13 -11.40 12.58 3.94
N THR A 14 -10.62 12.91 2.90
CA THR A 14 -10.65 12.23 1.59
C THR A 14 -9.99 10.86 1.62
N VAL A 15 -9.08 10.62 2.57
CA VAL A 15 -8.36 9.36 2.75
C VAL A 15 -8.41 8.95 4.22
N ARG A 16 -8.72 7.68 4.49
CA ARG A 16 -8.75 7.12 5.85
C ARG A 16 -7.85 5.90 5.96
N LEU A 17 -6.89 5.97 6.88
CA LEU A 17 -6.00 4.87 7.25
C LEU A 17 -6.40 4.32 8.63
N ILE A 18 -6.49 2.99 8.73
CA ILE A 18 -6.75 2.27 9.96
C ILE A 18 -5.46 1.57 10.38
N PHE A 19 -4.87 2.00 11.48
CA PHE A 19 -3.69 1.36 12.06
C PHE A 19 -4.14 0.30 13.05
N HIS A 20 -3.69 -0.93 12.86
CA HIS A 20 -4.01 -2.05 13.73
C HIS A 20 -2.80 -2.99 13.86
N TRP A 21 -2.88 -3.87 14.85
CA TRP A 21 -1.92 -4.95 15.03
C TRP A 21 -2.52 -6.23 14.49
N ASP A 22 -1.76 -6.95 13.69
CA ASP A 22 -2.04 -8.34 13.34
C ASP A 22 -0.94 -9.20 13.93
N SER A 23 -1.28 -9.97 14.95
CA SER A 23 -0.32 -10.71 15.79
C SER A 23 0.82 -9.82 16.33
N SER A 24 2.04 -9.96 15.81
CA SER A 24 3.23 -9.17 16.18
C SER A 24 3.59 -8.10 15.14
N GLN A 25 2.84 -8.02 14.03
CA GLN A 25 3.09 -7.08 12.94
C GLN A 25 2.14 -5.87 13.03
N ARG A 26 2.67 -4.68 12.77
CA ARG A 26 1.86 -3.47 12.64
C ARG A 26 1.39 -3.31 11.20
N LEU A 27 0.09 -3.16 11.01
CA LEU A 27 -0.56 -3.03 9.71
C LEU A 27 -1.33 -1.72 9.61
N ALA A 28 -1.30 -1.12 8.42
CA ALA A 28 -2.09 0.04 8.06
C ALA A 28 -3.00 -0.33 6.89
N THR A 29 -4.32 -0.22 7.09
CA THR A 29 -5.33 -0.46 6.06
C THR A 29 -5.89 0.84 5.54
N LEU A 30 -5.85 1.00 4.23
CA LEU A 30 -6.55 2.06 3.53
C LEU A 30 -8.02 1.68 3.39
N TYR A 31 -8.91 2.28 4.17
CA TYR A 31 -10.32 1.85 4.23
C TYR A 31 -11.19 2.57 3.19
N LYS A 32 -11.05 3.89 3.03
CA LYS A 32 -11.84 4.70 2.09
C LYS A 32 -10.94 5.70 1.38
N SER A 33 -10.74 5.51 0.08
CA SER A 33 -10.11 6.47 -0.83
C SER A 33 -10.91 6.57 -2.13
N PRO A 34 -11.15 7.77 -2.68
CA PRO A 34 -11.86 7.94 -3.94
C PRO A 34 -11.10 7.40 -5.16
N SER A 35 -9.78 7.20 -5.04
CA SER A 35 -8.91 6.87 -6.18
C SER A 35 -8.12 5.57 -6.00
N GLN A 36 -8.11 4.99 -4.80
CA GLN A 36 -7.29 3.83 -4.48
C GLN A 36 -8.15 2.76 -3.81
N LYS A 37 -7.93 1.49 -4.22
CA LYS A 37 -8.60 0.34 -3.62
C LYS A 37 -8.17 0.15 -2.17
N GLU A 38 -9.03 -0.49 -1.39
CA GLU A 38 -8.65 -0.94 -0.06
C GLU A 38 -7.41 -1.83 -0.14
N CYS A 39 -6.40 -1.48 0.64
CA CYS A 39 -5.14 -2.20 0.71
C CYS A 39 -4.60 -2.15 2.12
N THR A 40 -3.90 -3.22 2.51
CA THR A 40 -3.25 -3.32 3.82
C THR A 40 -1.76 -3.49 3.62
N VAL A 41 -0.97 -2.66 4.29
CA VAL A 41 0.49 -2.69 4.23
C VAL A 41 1.07 -2.82 5.64
N SER A 42 2.18 -3.53 5.76
CA SER A 42 2.93 -3.60 7.00
C SER A 42 3.85 -2.38 7.14
N TYR A 43 4.05 -1.93 8.37
CA TYR A 43 4.99 -0.84 8.66
C TYR A 43 5.72 -1.10 9.98
N GLN A 44 6.81 -0.39 10.21
CA GLN A 44 7.52 -0.39 11.48
C GLN A 44 7.73 1.06 11.97
N ILE A 45 7.74 1.24 13.29
CA ILE A 45 8.09 2.53 13.91
C ILE A 45 9.42 2.33 14.62
N THR A 46 10.45 3.04 14.15
CA THR A 46 11.77 3.08 14.78
C THR A 46 11.97 4.39 15.52
N SER A 47 13.10 4.57 16.22
CA SER A 47 13.50 5.86 16.78
C SER A 47 13.59 6.97 15.71
N HIS A 48 13.74 6.60 14.45
CA HIS A 48 13.76 7.50 13.30
C HIS A 48 12.38 7.67 12.62
N GLY A 49 11.30 7.22 13.25
CA GLY A 49 9.92 7.37 12.77
C GLY A 49 9.37 6.18 11.98
N PHE A 50 8.40 6.43 11.11
CA PHE A 50 7.75 5.42 10.27
C PHE A 50 8.69 4.92 9.17
N ARG A 51 8.77 3.59 9.02
CA ARG A 51 9.55 2.92 7.98
C ARG A 51 8.76 1.77 7.37
N ASP A 52 9.14 1.41 6.16
CA ASP A 52 8.72 0.20 5.48
C ASP A 52 9.27 -1.05 6.18
N VAL A 53 8.53 -2.16 6.12
CA VAL A 53 9.04 -3.46 6.57
C VAL A 53 9.63 -4.13 5.34
N GLN A 54 10.96 -4.31 5.32
CA GLN A 54 11.58 -5.04 4.23
C GLN A 54 10.93 -6.42 4.10
N PRO A 55 10.46 -6.83 2.91
CA PRO A 55 9.99 -8.19 2.73
C PRO A 55 11.16 -9.14 3.06
N PRO A 56 10.88 -10.30 3.67
CA PRO A 56 11.93 -11.28 3.94
C PRO A 56 12.64 -11.57 2.62
N ALA A 57 13.96 -11.49 2.62
CA ALA A 57 14.78 -11.68 1.43
C ALA A 57 14.38 -12.99 0.77
N VAL A 58 13.75 -12.91 -0.40
CA VAL A 58 13.60 -14.07 -1.27
C VAL A 58 15.02 -14.47 -1.64
N THR A 59 15.49 -15.59 -1.11
CA THR A 59 16.66 -16.27 -1.67
C THR A 59 16.34 -16.52 -3.14
N PRO A 60 17.06 -15.92 -4.11
CA PRO A 60 16.92 -16.34 -5.48
C PRO A 60 17.53 -17.73 -5.56
N SER A 61 16.71 -18.76 -5.33
CA SER A 61 17.03 -20.09 -5.80
C SER A 61 17.09 -19.97 -7.32
N ALA A 62 18.30 -20.15 -7.84
CA ALA A 62 18.59 -20.06 -9.25
C ALA A 62 17.64 -20.97 -10.03
N GLU A 63 16.78 -20.40 -10.89
CA GLU A 63 16.32 -21.04 -12.13
C GLU A 63 15.51 -20.06 -12.99
N GLY A 64 15.87 -19.98 -14.27
CA GLY A 64 14.98 -19.54 -15.34
C GLY A 64 14.93 -18.06 -15.67
N THR A 65 15.85 -17.59 -16.51
CA THR A 65 15.65 -16.40 -17.34
C THR A 65 14.45 -16.64 -18.28
N GLU A 66 13.25 -16.21 -17.90
CA GLU A 66 12.13 -16.07 -18.86
C GLU A 66 11.94 -14.60 -19.22
N VAL A 67 12.51 -14.23 -20.36
CA VAL A 67 12.29 -12.96 -21.05
C VAL A 67 10.82 -12.84 -21.45
N ASN A 68 10.07 -12.02 -20.71
CA ASN A 68 8.68 -11.68 -21.01
C ASN A 68 8.57 -10.99 -22.40
N PRO A 69 7.93 -11.61 -23.42
CA PRO A 69 7.86 -11.05 -24.77
C PRO A 69 6.79 -9.95 -24.93
N ARG A 70 6.14 -9.46 -23.87
CA ARG A 70 4.99 -8.53 -23.98
C ARG A 70 5.33 -7.04 -23.95
N LYS A 71 6.45 -6.61 -24.54
CA LYS A 71 6.60 -5.20 -24.95
C LYS A 71 6.33 -5.07 -26.44
N ARG A 72 5.08 -4.70 -26.77
CA ARG A 72 4.68 -4.21 -28.09
C ARG A 72 5.69 -3.14 -28.56
N PRO A 73 6.26 -3.24 -29.77
CA PRO A 73 7.08 -2.16 -30.33
C PRO A 73 6.20 -0.94 -30.59
N ARG A 74 6.64 0.23 -30.12
CA ARG A 74 6.07 1.51 -30.55
C ARG A 74 6.67 1.82 -31.91
N SER A 75 5.95 1.47 -32.98
CA SER A 75 6.24 2.04 -34.30
C SER A 75 5.60 3.43 -34.35
N GLU A 76 6.43 4.46 -34.45
CA GLU A 76 6.00 5.80 -34.85
C GLU A 76 6.61 6.04 -36.25
N GLU A 77 5.89 5.58 -37.26
CA GLU A 77 5.91 6.08 -38.65
C GLU A 77 4.60 6.90 -38.72
N GLU A 78 4.54 8.16 -39.13
CA GLU A 78 4.98 8.71 -40.40
C GLU A 78 4.84 10.25 -40.34
N LYS A 79 5.75 10.98 -40.98
CA LYS A 79 5.41 12.21 -41.72
C LYS A 79 6.28 12.27 -42.97
#